data_AF-A0A1B2Z8I3-F1
#
_entry.id   AF-A0A1B2Z8I3-F1
#
_cell.length_a   1.000
_cell.length_b   1.000
_cell.length_c   1.000
_cell.angle_alpha   90.00
_cell.angle_beta   90.00
_cell.angle_gamma   90.00
#
_symmetry.space_group_name_H-M   'P 1'
#
loop_
_entity.id
_entity.type
_entity.pdbx_description
1 polymer ?
#
loop_
_entity_poly.entity_id
_entity_poly.type
_entity_poly.pdbx_seq_one_letter_code
_entity_poly.pdbx_strand_id
1 'polypeptide(L)'
;MQTSYNIPYLSNMKMIFLSIALILSANTLLSQGLASWENEKLWVADQNQSNLIIESEQLYEQRWDVLPQAKFWKRIMKLSSDSCLINVASSRQILEIIPSQKWTGLSKSEKLSFRQEMRLKHHIPENESIYVTSGKSDFYKFEEVYPTLLEGITVFDEMCVDPWYAQAILLIESPGQLKKSVAGAYGAFQLMPGVARAQGLIVNKGTDERKDLEKSATAAAKLIQNICVPHAKKILLSHDIEVEEKELWFRFLVLHIYHAGAGNVAAVLNQIQPSKGNQGLIKSMWQNKAAGFGNCSQNYSQLAIASQLILHDLVYSNCKTTTCYPSR
;
A
#
# COMPACT_ATOMS: atom_id res chain seq x y z
N MET A 1 -7.76 49.19 -77.18
CA MET A 1 -6.45 49.63 -76.66
C MET A 1 -6.41 49.23 -75.20
N GLN A 2 -5.40 48.44 -74.83
CA GLN A 2 -5.01 48.08 -73.45
C GLN A 2 -5.03 49.34 -72.56
N THR A 3 -5.38 49.27 -71.27
CA THR A 3 -4.49 48.70 -70.26
C THR A 3 -5.23 48.13 -69.04
N SER A 4 -4.76 46.94 -68.69
CA SER A 4 -4.88 46.20 -67.45
C SER A 4 -4.28 46.91 -66.24
N TYR A 5 -4.88 46.74 -65.05
CA TYR A 5 -4.14 46.41 -63.82
C TYR A 5 -5.04 45.63 -62.85
N ASN A 6 -4.69 44.37 -62.63
CA ASN A 6 -5.17 43.49 -61.57
C ASN A 6 -4.38 43.77 -60.28
N ILE A 7 -5.05 43.80 -59.13
CA ILE A 7 -4.43 43.55 -57.81
C ILE A 7 -5.37 42.61 -57.03
N PRO A 8 -4.91 41.43 -56.57
CA PRO A 8 -5.72 40.50 -55.80
C PRO A 8 -5.55 40.78 -54.31
N TYR A 9 -6.61 41.26 -53.65
CA TYR A 9 -6.76 41.13 -52.20
C TYR A 9 -7.99 40.27 -51.99
N LEU A 10 -7.79 39.03 -51.52
CA LEU A 10 -8.68 38.21 -50.69
C LEU A 10 -8.32 36.73 -50.85
N SER A 11 -7.22 36.29 -50.23
CA SER A 11 -7.03 34.86 -49.95
C SER A 11 -5.96 34.62 -48.87
N ASN A 12 -6.12 35.19 -47.68
CA ASN A 12 -5.31 34.79 -46.53
C ASN A 12 -6.04 34.78 -45.18
N MET A 13 -7.32 35.17 -45.12
CA MET A 13 -8.07 35.22 -43.85
C MET A 13 -8.81 33.93 -43.48
N LYS A 14 -8.94 32.96 -44.39
CA LYS A 14 -9.57 31.65 -44.09
C LYS A 14 -8.59 30.59 -43.57
N MET A 15 -7.29 30.75 -43.80
CA MET A 15 -6.26 29.79 -43.33
C MET A 15 -5.76 30.09 -41.90
N ILE A 16 -5.96 31.31 -41.39
CA ILE A 16 -5.54 31.69 -40.03
C ILE A 16 -6.59 31.28 -38.98
N PHE A 17 -7.88 31.25 -39.34
CA PHE A 17 -8.92 30.78 -38.42
C PHE A 17 -8.96 29.24 -38.27
N LEU A 18 -8.49 28.48 -39.26
CA LEU A 18 -8.39 27.02 -39.15
C LEU A 18 -7.19 26.57 -38.29
N SER A 19 -6.11 27.35 -38.28
CA SER A 19 -4.90 27.03 -37.51
C SER A 19 -5.00 27.45 -36.04
N ILE A 20 -5.78 28.50 -35.71
CA ILE A 20 -6.07 28.86 -34.32
C ILE A 20 -7.09 27.88 -33.68
N ALA A 21 -8.07 27.39 -34.45
CA ALA A 21 -9.01 26.38 -33.96
C ALA A 21 -8.34 25.02 -33.68
N LEU A 22 -7.33 24.61 -34.48
CA LEU A 22 -6.58 23.38 -34.23
C LEU A 22 -5.69 23.45 -32.98
N ILE A 23 -5.12 24.63 -32.70
CA ILE A 23 -4.27 24.85 -31.51
C ILE A 23 -5.12 24.94 -30.23
N LEU A 24 -6.35 25.45 -30.32
CA LEU A 24 -7.30 25.42 -29.19
C LEU A 24 -7.91 24.03 -28.95
N SER A 25 -8.07 23.18 -29.97
CA SER A 25 -8.49 21.78 -29.77
C SER A 25 -7.37 20.85 -29.27
N ALA A 26 -6.10 21.20 -29.49
CA ALA A 26 -4.96 20.44 -28.98
C ALA A 26 -4.75 20.65 -27.46
N ASN A 27 -5.13 21.82 -26.92
CA ASN A 27 -5.04 22.09 -25.48
C ASN A 27 -6.19 21.49 -24.67
N THR A 28 -7.30 21.10 -25.30
CA THR A 28 -8.40 20.38 -24.63
C THR A 28 -8.19 18.85 -24.57
N LEU A 29 -7.15 18.32 -25.24
CA LEU A 29 -6.80 16.89 -25.23
C LEU A 29 -5.63 16.56 -24.27
N LEU A 30 -4.99 17.55 -23.66
CA LEU A 30 -3.93 17.38 -22.66
C LEU A 30 -4.37 17.70 -21.21
N SER A 31 -5.67 17.88 -20.98
CA SER A 31 -6.26 17.86 -19.63
C SER A 31 -6.92 16.51 -19.34
N GLN A 32 -6.30 15.41 -19.79
CA GLN A 32 -6.34 14.22 -18.95
C GLN A 32 -5.50 14.59 -17.74
N GLY A 33 -6.14 14.84 -16.59
CA GLY A 33 -5.42 15.15 -15.37
C GLY A 33 -4.35 14.11 -15.16
N LEU A 34 -3.09 14.47 -15.42
CA LEU A 34 -1.96 13.64 -15.02
C LEU A 34 -2.21 13.33 -13.55
N ALA A 35 -2.27 12.05 -13.22
CA ALA A 35 -2.41 11.61 -11.85
C ALA A 35 -1.17 12.13 -11.11
N SER A 36 -1.32 13.32 -10.55
CA SER A 36 -0.25 14.07 -9.91
C SER A 36 -0.38 13.81 -8.44
N TRP A 37 0.59 13.06 -7.94
CA TRP A 37 0.88 12.80 -6.53
C TRP A 37 2.02 13.71 -6.06
N GLU A 38 2.32 14.78 -6.81
CA GLU A 38 3.40 15.72 -6.50
C GLU A 38 3.23 16.37 -5.13
N ASN A 39 2.00 16.66 -4.73
CA ASN A 39 1.68 17.22 -3.42
C ASN A 39 1.88 16.23 -2.26
N GLU A 40 1.99 14.93 -2.55
CA GLU A 40 2.28 13.88 -1.57
C GLU A 40 3.79 13.55 -1.52
N LYS A 41 4.61 14.08 -2.44
CA LYS A 41 6.05 13.80 -2.48
C LYS A 41 6.81 14.67 -1.48
N LEU A 42 7.52 14.02 -0.55
CA LEU A 42 8.46 14.68 0.37
C LEU A 42 9.89 14.29 0.03
N TRP A 43 10.68 15.27 -0.40
CA TRP A 43 12.12 15.09 -0.57
C TRP A 43 12.83 15.28 0.76
N VAL A 44 13.64 14.29 1.11
CA VAL A 44 14.37 14.22 2.38
C VAL A 44 15.85 14.23 2.07
N ALA A 45 16.58 15.22 2.60
CA ALA A 45 18.03 15.31 2.48
C ALA A 45 18.69 15.06 3.84
N ASP A 46 19.47 13.98 3.94
CA ASP A 46 20.40 13.74 5.03
C ASP A 46 21.85 13.92 4.54
N GLN A 47 22.81 14.02 5.45
CA GLN A 47 24.15 14.58 5.27
C GLN A 47 24.94 14.05 4.06
N ASN A 48 24.58 12.89 3.48
CA ASN A 48 25.15 12.36 2.23
C ASN A 48 24.14 11.64 1.31
N GLN A 49 22.83 11.67 1.59
CA GLN A 49 21.82 10.92 0.82
C GLN A 49 20.53 11.71 0.67
N SER A 50 20.00 11.74 -0.55
CA SER A 50 18.64 12.19 -0.84
C SER A 50 17.72 10.99 -0.92
N ASN A 51 16.56 11.08 -0.30
CA ASN A 51 15.50 10.10 -0.40
C ASN A 51 14.18 10.78 -0.74
N LEU A 52 13.21 9.98 -1.17
CA LEU A 52 11.86 10.41 -1.47
C LEU A 52 10.90 9.51 -0.71
N ILE A 53 9.95 10.11 -0.01
CA ILE A 53 8.81 9.41 0.56
C ILE A 53 7.51 10.00 0.02
N ILE A 54 6.45 9.20 0.05
CA ILE A 54 5.08 9.62 -0.22
C ILE A 54 4.38 9.81 1.13
N GLU A 55 4.08 11.06 1.46
CA GLU A 55 3.29 11.42 2.62
C GLU A 55 1.80 11.30 2.33
N SER A 56 1.04 10.89 3.35
CA SER A 56 -0.42 10.84 3.26
C SER A 56 -1.00 11.54 4.47
N GLU A 57 -1.31 12.84 4.31
CA GLU A 57 -1.97 13.65 5.35
C GLU A 57 -3.29 13.01 5.81
N GLN A 58 -3.99 12.35 4.88
CA GLN A 58 -5.19 11.55 5.13
C GLN A 58 -5.01 10.53 6.27
N LEU A 59 -3.80 10.03 6.51
CA LEU A 59 -3.51 9.10 7.60
C LEU A 59 -3.84 9.72 8.97
N TYR A 60 -3.55 11.02 9.12
CA TYR A 60 -3.78 11.78 10.35
C TYR A 60 -5.14 12.47 10.34
N GLU A 61 -5.55 13.08 9.23
CA GLU A 61 -6.85 13.76 9.10
C GLU A 61 -8.02 12.80 9.35
N GLN A 62 -7.93 11.58 8.81
CA GLN A 62 -8.94 10.54 8.99
C GLN A 62 -8.67 9.66 10.22
N ARG A 63 -7.69 10.01 11.06
CA ARG A 63 -7.43 9.37 12.35
C ARG A 63 -7.11 7.87 12.26
N TRP A 64 -6.43 7.44 11.19
CA TRP A 64 -5.92 6.06 11.07
C TRP A 64 -4.79 5.80 12.06
N ASP A 65 -3.99 6.82 12.36
CA ASP A 65 -2.88 6.83 13.30
C ASP A 65 -3.27 6.43 14.73
N VAL A 66 -4.49 6.79 15.16
CA VAL A 66 -4.95 6.53 16.52
C VAL A 66 -5.62 5.17 16.71
N LEU A 67 -5.89 4.44 15.61
CA LEU A 67 -6.57 3.15 15.67
C LEU A 67 -5.75 2.13 16.49
N PRO A 68 -6.40 1.34 17.37
CA PRO A 68 -5.71 0.32 18.16
C PRO A 68 -4.90 -0.68 17.31
N GLN A 69 -5.41 -1.02 16.12
CA GLN A 69 -4.77 -1.93 15.17
C GLN A 69 -3.43 -1.38 14.67
N ALA A 70 -3.41 -0.10 14.28
CA ALA A 70 -2.21 0.60 13.85
C ALA A 70 -1.15 0.65 14.96
N LYS A 71 -1.56 1.08 16.15
CA LYS A 71 -0.67 1.18 17.33
C LYS A 71 -0.12 -0.18 17.75
N PHE A 72 -0.95 -1.21 17.72
CA PHE A 72 -0.55 -2.58 18.03
C PHE A 72 0.53 -3.07 17.07
N TRP A 73 0.32 -2.94 15.75
CA TRP A 73 1.31 -3.39 14.77
C TRP A 73 2.57 -2.54 14.79
N LYS A 74 2.47 -1.21 15.00
CA LYS A 74 3.63 -0.33 15.20
C LYS A 74 4.49 -0.83 16.36
N ARG A 75 3.86 -1.28 17.45
CA ARG A 75 4.57 -1.87 18.60
C ARG A 75 5.21 -3.22 18.24
N ILE A 76 4.48 -4.13 17.58
CA ILE A 76 5.00 -5.44 17.17
C ILE A 76 6.21 -5.32 16.25
N MET A 77 6.14 -4.41 15.27
CA MET A 77 7.21 -4.18 14.30
C MET A 77 8.52 -3.70 14.96
N LYS A 78 8.42 -2.95 16.08
CA LYS A 78 9.58 -2.46 16.84
C LYS A 78 9.99 -3.37 18.00
N LEU A 79 9.17 -4.33 18.39
CA LEU A 79 9.43 -5.24 19.49
C LEU A 79 10.41 -6.34 19.07
N SER A 80 11.38 -6.65 19.94
CA SER A 80 12.31 -7.78 19.77
C SER A 80 11.57 -9.11 19.64
N SER A 81 12.08 -10.02 18.81
CA SER A 81 11.52 -11.36 18.62
C SER A 81 11.64 -12.24 19.86
N ASP A 82 12.46 -11.84 20.84
CA ASP A 82 12.54 -12.47 22.16
C ASP A 82 11.30 -12.20 23.05
N SER A 83 10.38 -11.35 22.62
CA SER A 83 9.23 -10.88 23.40
C SER A 83 7.92 -11.09 22.63
N CYS A 84 6.83 -11.30 23.36
CA CYS A 84 5.49 -11.47 22.82
C CYS A 84 4.50 -10.51 23.49
N LEU A 85 3.57 -9.97 22.71
CA LEU A 85 2.39 -9.28 23.22
C LEU A 85 1.22 -10.26 23.29
N ILE A 86 0.53 -10.27 24.43
CA ILE A 86 -0.75 -10.94 24.61
C ILE A 86 -1.84 -9.92 24.35
N ASN A 87 -2.76 -10.20 23.43
CA ASN A 87 -3.77 -9.23 23.02
C ASN A 87 -5.15 -9.86 22.78
N VAL A 88 -6.19 -9.06 22.98
CA VAL A 88 -7.54 -9.37 22.47
C VAL A 88 -7.53 -9.23 20.95
N ALA A 89 -8.10 -10.21 20.25
CA ALA A 89 -8.03 -10.30 18.79
C ALA A 89 -8.77 -9.15 18.09
N SER A 90 -10.02 -8.87 18.49
CA SER A 90 -10.88 -7.88 17.84
C SER A 90 -10.41 -6.44 18.07
N SER A 91 -10.11 -6.10 19.32
CA SER A 91 -9.79 -4.74 19.78
C SER A 91 -8.30 -4.41 19.72
N ARG A 92 -7.43 -5.41 19.59
CA ARG A 92 -5.97 -5.29 19.75
C ARG A 92 -5.53 -4.70 21.09
N GLN A 93 -6.41 -4.74 22.11
CA GLN A 93 -6.05 -4.40 23.48
C GLN A 93 -4.91 -5.32 23.94
N ILE A 94 -3.79 -4.73 24.33
CA ILE A 94 -2.64 -5.45 24.89
C ILE A 94 -2.94 -5.71 26.37
N LEU A 95 -2.89 -6.98 26.76
CA LEU A 95 -3.09 -7.42 28.13
C LEU A 95 -1.76 -7.44 28.87
N GLU A 96 -0.76 -8.10 28.30
CA GLU A 96 0.54 -8.35 28.92
C GLU A 96 1.66 -8.50 27.89
N ILE A 97 2.90 -8.39 28.35
CA ILE A 97 4.12 -8.67 27.59
C ILE A 97 4.85 -9.79 28.30
N ILE A 98 5.24 -10.82 27.57
CA ILE A 98 5.96 -11.97 28.11
C ILE A 98 7.19 -12.30 27.25
N PRO A 99 8.22 -12.95 27.80
CA PRO A 99 9.29 -13.54 27.00
C PRO A 99 8.71 -14.57 26.02
N SER A 100 9.20 -14.57 24.78
CA SER A 100 8.83 -15.50 23.71
C SER A 100 9.03 -16.95 24.13
N GLN A 101 10.13 -17.26 24.83
CA GLN A 101 10.45 -18.58 25.36
C GLN A 101 9.36 -19.13 26.27
N LYS A 102 8.72 -18.27 27.08
CA LYS A 102 7.60 -18.65 27.94
C LYS A 102 6.41 -19.14 27.12
N TRP A 103 6.19 -18.59 25.92
CA TRP A 103 5.10 -19.02 25.04
C TRP A 103 5.47 -20.21 24.17
N THR A 104 6.67 -20.20 23.58
CA THR A 104 7.11 -21.24 22.64
C THR A 104 7.31 -22.58 23.35
N GLY A 105 7.76 -22.57 24.61
CA GLY A 105 7.94 -23.76 25.43
C GLY A 105 6.65 -24.47 25.85
N LEU A 106 5.48 -23.82 25.75
CA LEU A 106 4.21 -24.44 26.13
C LEU A 106 3.69 -25.42 25.07
N SER A 107 3.20 -26.57 25.54
CA SER A 107 2.41 -27.52 24.77
C SER A 107 1.05 -26.93 24.34
N LYS A 108 0.33 -27.66 23.48
CA LYS A 108 -0.97 -27.20 22.98
C LYS A 108 -2.01 -27.05 24.10
N SER A 109 -2.04 -27.95 25.08
CA SER A 109 -2.95 -27.89 26.24
C SER A 109 -2.57 -26.74 27.16
N GLU A 110 -1.29 -26.56 27.46
CA GLU A 110 -0.81 -25.44 28.29
C GLU A 110 -1.09 -24.09 27.64
N LYS A 111 -0.96 -23.97 26.31
CA LYS A 111 -1.36 -22.76 25.57
C LYS A 111 -2.86 -22.49 25.66
N LEU A 112 -3.69 -23.51 25.85
CA LEU A 112 -5.13 -23.34 26.06
C LEU A 112 -5.41 -22.85 27.48
N SER A 113 -4.84 -23.52 28.49
CA SER A 113 -4.94 -23.13 29.90
C SER A 113 -4.43 -21.70 30.13
N PHE A 114 -3.28 -21.36 29.55
CA PHE A 114 -2.71 -20.01 29.60
C PHE A 114 -3.68 -18.95 29.10
N ARG A 115 -4.37 -19.21 27.97
CA ARG A 115 -5.38 -18.27 27.45
C ARG A 115 -6.60 -18.18 28.35
N GLN A 116 -7.01 -19.28 28.99
CA GLN A 116 -8.11 -19.27 29.96
C GLN A 116 -7.74 -18.45 31.22
N GLU A 117 -6.52 -18.60 31.73
CA GLU A 117 -6.01 -17.79 32.84
C GLU A 117 -5.99 -16.29 32.48
N MET A 118 -5.47 -15.93 31.30
CA MET A 118 -5.50 -14.55 30.82
C MET A 118 -6.93 -14.02 30.68
N ARG A 119 -7.86 -14.86 30.22
CA ARG A 119 -9.27 -14.51 30.10
C ARG A 119 -9.87 -14.16 31.47
N LEU A 120 -9.68 -15.02 32.47
CA LEU A 120 -10.19 -14.82 33.82
C LEU A 120 -9.54 -13.60 34.48
N LYS A 121 -8.22 -13.47 34.38
CA LYS A 121 -7.44 -12.37 34.98
C LYS A 121 -7.87 -10.99 34.45
N HIS A 122 -8.14 -10.90 33.15
CA HIS A 122 -8.45 -9.63 32.47
C HIS A 122 -9.93 -9.43 32.17
N HIS A 123 -10.81 -10.30 32.68
CA HIS A 123 -12.26 -10.23 32.49
C HIS A 123 -12.68 -10.18 31.00
N ILE A 124 -12.02 -10.98 30.17
CA ILE A 124 -12.27 -11.01 28.72
C ILE A 124 -13.48 -11.91 28.43
N PRO A 125 -14.44 -11.49 27.58
CA PRO A 125 -15.58 -12.31 27.19
C PRO A 125 -15.18 -13.66 26.54
N GLU A 126 -16.05 -14.67 26.64
CA GLU A 126 -15.78 -16.00 26.07
C GLU A 126 -15.73 -16.01 24.54
N ASN A 127 -16.52 -15.15 23.88
CA ASN A 127 -16.54 -15.00 22.44
C ASN A 127 -15.30 -14.27 21.89
N GLU A 128 -14.46 -13.70 22.76
CA GLU A 128 -13.23 -13.02 22.37
C GLU A 128 -12.04 -13.99 22.31
N SER A 129 -11.25 -13.85 21.24
CA SER A 129 -10.02 -14.61 21.07
C SER A 129 -8.84 -13.87 21.70
N ILE A 130 -8.02 -14.60 22.46
CA ILE A 130 -6.75 -14.07 22.99
C ILE A 130 -5.61 -14.61 22.13
N TYR A 131 -4.85 -13.69 21.53
CA TYR A 131 -3.69 -13.98 20.71
C TYR A 131 -2.40 -13.67 21.45
N VAL A 132 -1.34 -14.37 21.05
CA VAL A 132 0.03 -14.14 21.49
C VAL A 132 0.83 -13.90 20.22
N THR A 133 1.36 -12.68 20.08
CA THR A 133 2.04 -12.21 18.87
C THR A 133 3.47 -11.84 19.22
N SER A 134 4.45 -12.54 18.65
CA SER A 134 5.87 -12.26 18.83
C SER A 134 6.25 -10.93 18.18
N GLY A 135 7.24 -10.25 18.77
CA GLY A 135 7.90 -9.10 18.15
C GLY A 135 8.55 -9.48 16.83
N LYS A 136 8.69 -8.49 15.95
CA LYS A 136 9.10 -8.67 14.55
C LYS A 136 10.18 -7.69 14.10
N SER A 137 10.95 -7.08 15.01
CA SER A 137 12.04 -6.16 14.63
C SER A 137 13.21 -6.86 13.89
N ASP A 138 13.28 -8.18 13.93
CA ASP A 138 14.16 -9.00 13.10
C ASP A 138 13.68 -9.13 11.65
N PHE A 139 12.38 -8.95 11.41
CA PHE A 139 11.76 -8.95 10.09
C PHE A 139 11.60 -7.54 9.52
N TYR A 140 11.10 -6.56 10.29
CA TYR A 140 10.86 -5.21 9.78
C TYR A 140 12.12 -4.33 9.92
N LYS A 141 12.96 -4.31 8.86
CA LYS A 141 14.21 -3.54 8.82
C LYS A 141 14.00 -2.18 8.15
N PHE A 142 13.45 -1.23 8.89
CA PHE A 142 13.10 0.09 8.36
C PHE A 142 14.31 0.90 7.90
N GLU A 143 15.41 0.80 8.63
CA GLU A 143 16.67 1.47 8.30
C GLU A 143 17.31 0.89 7.04
N GLU A 144 17.10 -0.39 6.76
CA GLU A 144 17.63 -1.09 5.58
C GLU A 144 16.75 -0.88 4.34
N VAL A 145 15.42 -0.80 4.50
CA VAL A 145 14.51 -0.54 3.38
C VAL A 145 14.44 0.94 3.00
N TYR A 146 14.67 1.86 3.95
CA TYR A 146 14.55 3.29 3.71
C TYR A 146 15.32 3.75 2.46
N PRO A 147 16.61 3.42 2.26
CA PRO A 147 17.37 3.84 1.08
C PRO A 147 16.84 3.30 -0.26
N THR A 148 16.03 2.25 -0.25
CA THR A 148 15.49 1.62 -1.48
C THR A 148 14.13 2.17 -1.89
N LEU A 149 13.49 2.98 -1.04
CA LEU A 149 12.16 3.54 -1.31
C LEU A 149 12.15 4.43 -2.56
N LEU A 150 13.17 5.30 -2.71
CA LEU A 150 13.31 6.19 -3.87
C LEU A 150 13.22 5.42 -5.20
N GLU A 151 13.94 4.31 -5.34
CA GLU A 151 13.94 3.51 -6.58
C GLU A 151 12.55 2.95 -6.88
N GLY A 152 11.89 2.33 -5.89
CA GLY A 152 10.55 1.78 -6.07
C GLY A 152 9.48 2.84 -6.38
N ILE A 153 9.55 3.98 -5.68
CA ILE A 153 8.68 5.15 -5.93
C ILE A 153 8.87 5.68 -7.34
N THR A 154 10.13 5.84 -7.77
CA THR A 154 10.48 6.38 -9.09
C THR A 154 9.91 5.49 -10.20
N VAL A 155 10.07 4.17 -10.11
CA VAL A 155 9.51 3.23 -11.11
C VAL A 155 7.99 3.34 -11.19
N PHE A 156 7.29 3.40 -10.06
CA PHE A 156 5.82 3.53 -10.08
C PHE A 156 5.38 4.86 -10.69
N ASP A 157 6.03 5.95 -10.30
CA ASP A 157 5.75 7.30 -10.78
C ASP A 157 5.97 7.43 -12.29
N GLU A 158 7.10 6.95 -12.81
CA GLU A 158 7.41 6.92 -14.25
C GLU A 158 6.40 6.08 -15.05
N MET A 159 5.84 5.04 -14.42
CA MET A 159 4.80 4.20 -15.00
C MET A 159 3.38 4.78 -14.85
N CYS A 160 3.25 5.99 -14.30
CA CYS A 160 1.97 6.64 -13.99
C CYS A 160 1.08 5.76 -13.09
N VAL A 161 1.69 5.06 -12.13
CA VAL A 161 1.03 4.27 -11.09
C VAL A 161 1.29 4.95 -9.75
N ASP A 162 0.28 5.04 -8.90
CA ASP A 162 0.40 5.72 -7.61
C ASP A 162 1.60 5.18 -6.79
N PRO A 163 2.65 5.99 -6.55
CA PRO A 163 3.88 5.54 -5.91
C PRO A 163 3.69 5.21 -4.43
N TRP A 164 2.57 5.62 -3.82
CA TRP A 164 2.23 5.21 -2.46
C TRP A 164 2.18 3.69 -2.33
N TYR A 165 1.74 2.97 -3.37
CA TYR A 165 1.71 1.51 -3.36
C TYR A 165 3.11 0.91 -3.28
N ALA A 166 4.09 1.45 -4.02
CA ALA A 166 5.47 0.98 -3.96
C ALA A 166 6.02 1.10 -2.55
N GLN A 167 5.89 2.29 -1.95
CA GLN A 167 6.31 2.54 -0.58
C GLN A 167 5.61 1.60 0.41
N ALA A 168 4.28 1.48 0.35
CA ALA A 168 3.53 0.64 1.26
C ALA A 168 3.94 -0.84 1.17
N ILE A 169 4.13 -1.37 -0.05
CA ILE A 169 4.50 -2.77 -0.28
C ILE A 169 5.93 -3.04 0.20
N LEU A 170 6.90 -2.19 -0.17
CA LEU A 170 8.30 -2.35 0.23
C LEU A 170 8.46 -2.37 1.76
N LEU A 171 7.69 -1.55 2.46
CA LEU A 171 7.72 -1.47 3.92
C LEU A 171 7.17 -2.73 4.63
N ILE A 172 6.36 -3.57 3.98
CA ILE A 172 5.67 -4.69 4.66
C ILE A 172 5.97 -6.08 4.11
N GLU A 173 6.30 -6.23 2.83
CA GLU A 173 6.47 -7.55 2.19
C GLU A 173 7.83 -8.20 2.50
N SER A 174 8.92 -7.46 2.33
CA SER A 174 10.27 -7.94 2.64
C SER A 174 11.22 -6.77 2.94
N PRO A 175 10.90 -5.94 3.95
CA PRO A 175 11.59 -4.68 4.20
C PRO A 175 13.08 -4.92 4.53
N GLY A 176 13.95 -4.48 3.62
CA GLY A 176 15.41 -4.60 3.74
C GLY A 176 15.97 -5.98 3.41
N GLN A 177 15.16 -6.92 2.89
CA GLN A 177 15.60 -8.32 2.76
C GLN A 177 15.14 -8.96 1.44
N LEU A 178 15.87 -9.97 0.97
CA LEU A 178 15.45 -10.84 -0.14
C LEU A 178 15.09 -12.24 0.38
N LYS A 179 14.03 -12.31 1.20
CA LYS A 179 13.54 -13.59 1.74
C LYS A 179 12.51 -14.21 0.80
N LYS A 180 12.66 -15.51 0.53
CA LYS A 180 11.65 -16.29 -0.17
C LYS A 180 10.64 -16.82 0.84
N SER A 181 9.35 -16.60 0.59
CA SER A 181 8.30 -17.15 1.45
C SER A 181 8.14 -18.65 1.26
N VAL A 182 7.47 -19.29 2.23
CA VAL A 182 7.14 -20.72 2.16
C VAL A 182 6.24 -21.07 0.96
N ALA A 183 5.40 -20.13 0.52
CA ALA A 183 4.54 -20.29 -0.66
C ALA A 183 5.28 -20.00 -1.98
N GLY A 184 6.51 -19.46 -1.90
CA GLY A 184 7.37 -19.23 -3.05
C GLY A 184 7.35 -17.81 -3.61
N ALA A 185 6.66 -16.86 -2.96
CA ALA A 185 6.82 -15.43 -3.21
C ALA A 185 8.27 -15.00 -2.93
N TYR A 186 8.78 -14.04 -3.70
CA TYR A 186 10.19 -13.65 -3.66
C TYR A 186 10.39 -12.22 -4.17
N GLY A 187 11.53 -11.62 -3.82
CA GLY A 187 11.85 -10.24 -4.15
C GLY A 187 11.31 -9.23 -3.14
N ALA A 188 11.65 -7.96 -3.35
CA ALA A 188 11.20 -6.85 -2.51
C ALA A 188 9.66 -6.68 -2.52
N PHE A 189 9.03 -6.99 -3.66
CA PHE A 189 7.57 -6.93 -3.85
C PHE A 189 6.85 -8.27 -3.63
N GLN A 190 7.57 -9.32 -3.17
CA GLN A 190 7.04 -10.66 -2.87
C GLN A 190 6.10 -11.25 -3.95
N LEU A 191 6.49 -11.14 -5.23
CA LEU A 191 5.68 -11.66 -6.32
C LEU A 191 5.73 -13.20 -6.37
N MET A 192 4.56 -13.83 -6.50
CA MET A 192 4.46 -15.27 -6.76
C MET A 192 5.03 -15.62 -8.15
N PRO A 193 5.62 -16.82 -8.35
CA PRO A 193 6.29 -17.14 -9.63
C PRO A 193 5.38 -17.01 -10.87
N GLY A 194 4.12 -17.44 -10.75
CA GLY A 194 3.15 -17.32 -11.85
C GLY A 194 2.76 -15.87 -12.15
N VAL A 195 2.59 -15.06 -11.10
CA VAL A 195 2.28 -13.63 -11.21
C VAL A 195 3.44 -12.89 -11.86
N ALA A 196 4.67 -13.09 -11.36
CA ALA A 196 5.87 -12.50 -11.91
C ALA A 196 6.04 -12.78 -13.41
N ARG A 197 5.84 -14.03 -13.84
CA ARG A 197 5.87 -14.40 -15.27
C ARG A 197 4.76 -13.70 -16.07
N ALA A 198 3.55 -13.63 -15.53
CA ALA A 198 2.44 -12.93 -16.17
C ALA A 198 2.71 -11.42 -16.32
N GLN A 199 3.55 -10.83 -15.46
CA GLN A 199 3.98 -9.44 -15.56
C GLN A 199 5.29 -9.23 -16.35
N GLY A 200 5.80 -10.29 -16.99
CA GLY A 200 6.94 -10.23 -17.92
C GLY A 200 8.30 -10.59 -17.31
N LEU A 201 8.38 -11.09 -16.08
CA LEU A 201 9.64 -11.51 -15.47
C LEU A 201 10.01 -12.95 -15.84
N ILE A 202 11.31 -13.18 -15.99
CA ILE A 202 11.88 -14.51 -16.10
C ILE A 202 12.03 -15.12 -14.70
N VAL A 203 11.26 -16.20 -14.46
CA VAL A 203 11.31 -16.98 -13.22
C VAL A 203 11.39 -18.46 -13.57
N ASN A 204 12.61 -19.01 -13.55
CA ASN A 204 12.95 -20.40 -13.81
C ASN A 204 14.13 -20.85 -12.91
N LYS A 205 14.67 -22.07 -13.15
CA LYS A 205 15.75 -22.65 -12.33
C LYS A 205 17.08 -21.89 -12.42
N GLY A 206 17.39 -21.29 -13.57
CA GLY A 206 18.64 -20.57 -13.80
C GLY A 206 18.56 -19.07 -13.55
N THR A 207 17.37 -18.48 -13.66
CA THR A 207 17.14 -17.04 -13.53
C THR A 207 15.86 -16.76 -12.78
N ASP A 208 15.95 -15.94 -11.74
CA ASP A 208 14.80 -15.44 -10.97
C ASP A 208 14.93 -13.92 -10.85
N GLU A 209 14.29 -13.19 -11.77
CA GLU A 209 14.38 -11.73 -11.88
C GLU A 209 13.60 -11.00 -10.78
N ARG A 210 12.83 -11.71 -9.94
CA ARG A 210 12.13 -11.08 -8.81
C ARG A 210 13.09 -10.47 -7.78
N LYS A 211 14.35 -10.91 -7.76
CA LYS A 211 15.41 -10.38 -6.88
C LYS A 211 15.91 -8.99 -7.29
N ASP A 212 15.70 -8.62 -8.55
CA ASP A 212 16.09 -7.33 -9.12
C ASP A 212 15.00 -6.31 -8.77
N LEU A 213 15.40 -5.21 -8.12
CA LEU A 213 14.44 -4.28 -7.51
C LEU A 213 13.63 -3.55 -8.57
N GLU A 214 14.28 -2.91 -9.54
CA GLU A 214 13.64 -2.21 -10.66
C GLU A 214 12.70 -3.13 -11.46
N LYS A 215 13.15 -4.34 -11.83
CA LYS A 215 12.31 -5.31 -12.56
C LYS A 215 11.11 -5.76 -11.73
N SER A 216 11.31 -6.03 -10.45
CA SER A 216 10.24 -6.43 -9.53
C SER A 216 9.24 -5.30 -9.29
N ALA A 217 9.72 -4.06 -9.16
CA ALA A 217 8.90 -2.86 -9.07
C ALA A 217 8.06 -2.65 -10.33
N THR A 218 8.67 -2.78 -11.52
CA THR A 218 7.98 -2.70 -12.81
C THR A 218 6.86 -3.73 -12.91
N ALA A 219 7.14 -4.98 -12.50
CA ALA A 219 6.16 -6.05 -12.50
C ALA A 219 5.02 -5.80 -11.49
N ALA A 220 5.33 -5.29 -10.30
CA ALA A 220 4.33 -4.93 -9.29
C ALA A 220 3.46 -3.74 -9.74
N ALA A 221 4.04 -2.72 -10.36
CA ALA A 221 3.31 -1.58 -10.93
C ALA A 221 2.31 -2.06 -12.00
N LYS A 222 2.74 -2.94 -12.92
CA LYS A 222 1.83 -3.56 -13.91
C LYS A 222 0.71 -4.37 -13.26
N LEU A 223 1.01 -5.12 -12.20
CA LEU A 223 0.00 -5.88 -11.47
C LEU A 223 -1.04 -4.94 -10.84
N ILE A 224 -0.60 -3.86 -10.18
CA ILE A 224 -1.49 -2.88 -9.57
C ILE A 224 -2.37 -2.20 -10.64
N GLN A 225 -1.74 -1.67 -11.69
CA GLN A 225 -2.42 -0.91 -12.75
C GLN A 225 -3.40 -1.75 -13.56
N ASN A 226 -3.00 -2.96 -13.97
CA ASN A 226 -3.79 -3.76 -14.91
C ASN A 226 -4.73 -4.75 -14.21
N ILE A 227 -4.46 -5.10 -12.95
CA ILE A 227 -5.23 -6.10 -12.22
C ILE A 227 -5.85 -5.50 -10.97
N CYS A 228 -5.07 -5.03 -9.99
CA CYS A 228 -5.60 -4.71 -8.67
C CYS A 228 -6.58 -3.53 -8.69
N VAL A 229 -6.22 -2.40 -9.30
CA VAL A 229 -7.08 -1.21 -9.41
C VAL A 229 -8.35 -1.50 -10.22
N PRO A 230 -8.28 -2.09 -11.43
CA PRO A 230 -9.49 -2.45 -12.19
C PRO A 230 -10.43 -3.39 -11.44
N HIS A 231 -9.88 -4.36 -10.70
CA HIS A 231 -10.71 -5.26 -9.90
C HIS A 231 -11.31 -4.58 -8.67
N ALA A 232 -10.58 -3.67 -8.01
CA ALA A 232 -11.13 -2.86 -6.92
C ALA A 232 -12.36 -2.08 -7.39
N LYS A 233 -12.23 -1.37 -8.53
CA LYS A 233 -13.33 -0.63 -9.16
C LYS A 233 -14.51 -1.52 -9.50
N LYS A 234 -14.27 -2.68 -10.13
CA LYS A 234 -15.32 -3.64 -10.48
C LYS A 234 -16.07 -4.16 -9.26
N ILE A 235 -15.36 -4.49 -8.18
CA ILE A 235 -15.97 -4.99 -6.94
C ILE A 235 -16.81 -3.89 -6.30
N LEU A 236 -16.28 -2.67 -6.16
CA LEU A 236 -17.01 -1.55 -5.56
C LEU A 236 -18.25 -1.17 -6.37
N LEU A 237 -18.16 -1.17 -7.70
CA LEU A 237 -19.30 -0.91 -8.58
C LEU A 237 -20.42 -1.94 -8.40
N SER A 238 -20.09 -3.22 -8.12
CA SER A 238 -21.10 -4.24 -7.83
C SER A 238 -21.84 -4.06 -6.49
N HIS A 239 -21.36 -3.12 -5.66
CA HIS A 239 -21.99 -2.69 -4.41
C HIS A 239 -22.55 -1.26 -4.51
N ASP A 240 -22.65 -0.70 -5.71
CA ASP A 240 -23.11 0.68 -5.95
C ASP A 240 -22.28 1.74 -5.18
N ILE A 241 -20.98 1.48 -5.01
CA ILE A 241 -20.04 2.39 -4.34
C ILE A 241 -19.24 3.17 -5.40
N GLU A 242 -19.37 4.50 -5.36
CA GLU A 242 -18.53 5.40 -6.15
C GLU A 242 -17.05 5.31 -5.74
N VAL A 243 -16.16 5.51 -6.71
CA VAL A 243 -14.72 5.33 -6.54
C VAL A 243 -14.00 6.66 -6.72
N GLU A 244 -13.27 7.08 -5.69
CA GLU A 244 -12.21 8.08 -5.78
C GLU A 244 -10.87 7.38 -5.48
N GLU A 245 -9.99 7.30 -6.48
CA GLU A 245 -8.76 6.52 -6.39
C GLU A 245 -7.74 7.12 -5.41
N LYS A 246 -7.83 8.43 -5.17
CA LYS A 246 -6.95 9.15 -4.24
C LYS A 246 -7.31 8.94 -2.78
N GLU A 247 -8.48 8.37 -2.47
CA GLU A 247 -8.85 8.13 -1.08
C GLU A 247 -8.02 7.00 -0.46
N LEU A 248 -7.49 7.24 0.73
CA LEU A 248 -6.62 6.29 1.41
C LEU A 248 -7.29 4.94 1.69
N TRP A 249 -8.60 4.91 1.92
CA TRP A 249 -9.34 3.65 2.07
C TRP A 249 -9.39 2.84 0.77
N PHE A 250 -9.44 3.49 -0.40
CA PHE A 250 -9.39 2.82 -1.70
C PHE A 250 -8.01 2.21 -1.92
N ARG A 251 -6.94 2.95 -1.61
CA ARG A 251 -5.57 2.41 -1.62
C ARG A 251 -5.43 1.16 -0.75
N PHE A 252 -6.03 1.15 0.44
CA PHE A 252 -6.04 -0.05 1.28
C PHE A 252 -6.82 -1.23 0.67
N LEU A 253 -7.95 -0.97 -0.01
CA LEU A 253 -8.68 -2.03 -0.72
C LEU A 253 -7.83 -2.65 -1.84
N VAL A 254 -7.12 -1.81 -2.61
CA VAL A 254 -6.19 -2.26 -3.66
C VAL A 254 -5.06 -3.11 -3.07
N LEU A 255 -4.48 -2.70 -1.93
CA LEU A 255 -3.49 -3.51 -1.20
C LEU A 255 -4.05 -4.86 -0.74
N HIS A 256 -5.31 -4.91 -0.29
CA HIS A 256 -5.96 -6.18 0.03
C HIS A 256 -6.09 -7.08 -1.21
N ILE A 257 -6.35 -6.52 -2.39
CA ILE A 257 -6.38 -7.28 -3.64
C ILE A 257 -4.98 -7.75 -4.04
N TYR A 258 -3.96 -6.91 -3.86
CA TYR A 258 -2.56 -7.29 -4.10
C TYR A 258 -2.15 -8.51 -3.27
N HIS A 259 -2.49 -8.50 -1.97
CA HIS A 259 -2.14 -9.58 -1.04
C HIS A 259 -3.06 -10.81 -1.18
N ALA A 260 -4.37 -10.62 -1.15
CA ALA A 260 -5.34 -11.71 -1.03
C ALA A 260 -5.91 -12.17 -2.38
N GLY A 261 -5.75 -11.39 -3.45
CA GLY A 261 -6.39 -11.63 -4.74
C GLY A 261 -7.85 -11.14 -4.78
N ALA A 262 -8.29 -10.71 -5.97
CA ALA A 262 -9.57 -10.05 -6.18
C ALA A 262 -10.78 -10.91 -5.77
N GLY A 263 -10.75 -12.22 -6.05
CA GLY A 263 -11.86 -13.12 -5.69
C GLY A 263 -12.10 -13.23 -4.18
N ASN A 264 -11.03 -13.23 -3.38
CA ASN A 264 -11.14 -13.28 -1.92
C ASN A 264 -11.63 -11.94 -1.36
N VAL A 265 -11.20 -10.82 -1.94
CA VAL A 265 -11.70 -9.49 -1.57
C VAL A 265 -13.18 -9.33 -1.95
N ALA A 266 -13.58 -9.76 -3.13
CA ALA A 266 -14.99 -9.75 -3.55
C ALA A 266 -15.85 -10.58 -2.59
N ALA A 267 -15.37 -11.78 -2.20
CA ALA A 267 -16.09 -12.64 -1.26
C ALA A 267 -16.30 -11.96 0.11
N VAL A 268 -15.29 -11.26 0.64
CA VAL A 268 -15.44 -10.60 1.96
C VAL A 268 -16.31 -9.34 1.87
N LEU A 269 -16.26 -8.59 0.76
CA LEU A 269 -17.19 -7.46 0.53
C LEU A 269 -18.64 -7.95 0.37
N ASN A 270 -18.87 -9.07 -0.31
CA ASN A 270 -20.18 -9.72 -0.39
C ASN A 270 -20.71 -10.18 0.97
N GLN A 271 -19.85 -10.50 1.92
CA GLN A 271 -20.27 -10.79 3.29
C GLN A 271 -20.59 -9.52 4.08
N ILE A 272 -19.81 -8.46 3.89
CA ILE A 272 -19.98 -7.19 4.61
C ILE A 272 -21.21 -6.42 4.11
N GLN A 273 -21.53 -6.53 2.81
CA GLN A 273 -22.57 -5.75 2.13
C GLN A 273 -22.44 -4.23 2.40
N PRO A 274 -21.31 -3.61 2.06
CA PRO A 274 -21.10 -2.19 2.33
C PRO A 274 -21.97 -1.32 1.45
N SER A 275 -22.43 -0.19 1.99
CA SER A 275 -23.22 0.81 1.26
C SER A 275 -22.42 2.08 0.90
N LYS A 276 -21.14 2.14 1.28
CA LYS A 276 -20.23 3.26 1.00
C LYS A 276 -18.77 2.85 1.21
N GLY A 277 -17.88 3.45 0.43
CA GLY A 277 -16.44 3.35 0.61
C GLY A 277 -15.95 4.34 1.66
N ASN A 278 -15.26 3.86 2.70
CA ASN A 278 -14.61 4.68 3.73
C ASN A 278 -13.75 3.81 4.67
N GLN A 279 -13.18 4.44 5.71
CA GLN A 279 -12.47 3.75 6.79
C GLN A 279 -13.29 2.61 7.44
N GLY A 280 -14.61 2.77 7.57
CA GLY A 280 -15.52 1.76 8.11
C GLY A 280 -15.55 0.46 7.30
N LEU A 281 -15.47 0.54 5.96
CA LEU A 281 -15.34 -0.62 5.09
C LEU A 281 -14.05 -1.40 5.40
N ILE A 282 -12.91 -0.72 5.44
CA ILE A 282 -11.61 -1.37 5.74
C ILE A 282 -11.59 -1.98 7.13
N LYS A 283 -12.14 -1.28 8.13
CA LYS A 283 -12.32 -1.83 9.49
C LYS A 283 -13.22 -3.07 9.51
N SER A 284 -14.27 -3.10 8.68
CA SER A 284 -15.15 -4.25 8.54
C SER A 284 -14.42 -5.44 7.90
N MET A 285 -13.54 -5.19 6.93
CA MET A 285 -12.67 -6.24 6.37
C MET A 285 -11.76 -6.84 7.43
N TRP A 286 -11.24 -6.06 8.38
CA TRP A 286 -10.40 -6.57 9.48
C TRP A 286 -11.12 -7.58 10.39
N GLN A 287 -12.46 -7.52 10.45
CA GLN A 287 -13.27 -8.35 11.34
C GLN A 287 -13.98 -9.49 10.61
N ASN A 288 -14.04 -9.47 9.28
CA ASN A 288 -14.74 -10.48 8.48
C ASN A 288 -13.77 -11.40 7.74
N LYS A 289 -14.25 -12.61 7.43
CA LYS A 289 -13.50 -13.65 6.71
C LYS A 289 -14.41 -14.28 5.67
N ALA A 290 -13.93 -14.44 4.45
CA ALA A 290 -14.65 -15.15 3.39
C ALA A 290 -13.64 -15.75 2.40
N ALA A 291 -13.92 -16.95 1.89
CA ALA A 291 -12.99 -17.70 1.04
C ALA A 291 -11.57 -17.75 1.65
N GLY A 292 -10.53 -17.35 0.91
CA GLY A 292 -9.16 -17.24 1.40
C GLY A 292 -8.85 -15.96 2.20
N PHE A 293 -9.80 -15.03 2.35
CA PHE A 293 -9.60 -13.82 3.14
C PHE A 293 -9.64 -14.15 4.64
N GLY A 294 -8.47 -14.37 5.24
CA GLY A 294 -8.32 -14.72 6.66
C GLY A 294 -7.37 -13.78 7.41
N ASN A 295 -6.81 -14.27 8.52
CA ASN A 295 -6.02 -13.46 9.46
C ASN A 295 -4.88 -12.66 8.80
N CYS A 296 -4.11 -13.25 7.88
CA CYS A 296 -3.04 -12.52 7.19
C CYS A 296 -3.60 -11.34 6.39
N SER A 297 -4.66 -11.58 5.61
CA SER A 297 -5.34 -10.57 4.81
C SER A 297 -5.98 -9.49 5.68
N GLN A 298 -6.65 -9.86 6.77
CA GLN A 298 -7.22 -8.94 7.75
C GLN A 298 -6.17 -7.97 8.32
N ASN A 299 -4.92 -8.41 8.48
CA ASN A 299 -3.85 -7.59 9.05
C ASN A 299 -3.15 -6.71 8.01
N TYR A 300 -3.28 -6.98 6.71
CA TYR A 300 -2.43 -6.39 5.68
C TYR A 300 -2.43 -4.86 5.68
N SER A 301 -3.60 -4.23 5.63
CA SER A 301 -3.68 -2.76 5.71
C SER A 301 -3.39 -2.20 7.11
N GLN A 302 -3.52 -3.00 8.17
CA GLN A 302 -3.07 -2.59 9.51
C GLN A 302 -1.54 -2.48 9.57
N LEU A 303 -0.83 -3.42 8.94
CA LEU A 303 0.61 -3.39 8.76
C LEU A 303 1.03 -2.19 7.92
N ALA A 304 0.34 -1.94 6.80
CA ALA A 304 0.61 -0.77 5.96
C ALA A 304 0.48 0.54 6.75
N ILE A 305 -0.59 0.71 7.53
CA ILE A 305 -0.73 1.91 8.39
C ILE A 305 0.44 2.00 9.39
N ALA A 306 0.72 0.92 10.12
CA ALA A 306 1.76 0.90 11.13
C ALA A 306 3.15 1.21 10.56
N SER A 307 3.46 0.68 9.37
CA SER A 307 4.75 0.89 8.72
C SER A 307 4.93 2.33 8.24
N GLN A 308 3.87 2.96 7.72
CA GLN A 308 3.88 4.39 7.37
C GLN A 308 4.12 5.27 8.60
N LEU A 309 3.51 4.95 9.75
CA LEU A 309 3.74 5.67 11.01
C LEU A 309 5.17 5.48 11.56
N ILE A 310 5.83 4.35 11.26
CA ILE A 310 7.23 4.14 11.65
C ILE A 310 8.17 4.90 10.70
N LEU A 311 7.88 4.87 9.40
CA LEU A 311 8.62 5.64 8.40
C LEU A 311 8.55 7.15 8.72
N HIS A 312 7.37 7.65 9.07
CA HIS A 312 7.20 9.02 9.53
C HIS A 312 8.07 9.32 10.76
N ASP A 313 8.01 8.50 11.82
CA ASP A 313 8.91 8.68 12.98
C ASP A 313 10.38 8.69 12.57
N LEU A 314 10.80 7.78 11.68
CA LEU A 314 12.19 7.65 11.22
C LEU A 314 12.67 8.92 10.52
N VAL A 315 11.85 9.47 9.61
CA VAL A 315 12.16 10.67 8.85
C VAL A 315 12.20 11.88 9.78
N TYR A 316 11.15 12.11 10.57
CA TYR A 316 11.06 13.31 11.40
C TYR A 316 11.95 13.29 12.65
N SER A 317 12.40 12.13 13.11
CA SER A 317 13.36 12.04 14.24
C SER A 317 14.81 12.26 13.81
N ASN A 318 15.14 11.97 12.53
CA ASN A 318 16.53 11.95 12.06
C ASN A 318 16.88 13.10 11.10
N CYS A 319 15.89 13.79 10.52
CA CYS A 319 16.15 14.77 9.45
C CYS A 319 16.39 16.18 9.98
N LYS A 320 17.41 16.85 9.41
CA LYS A 320 17.71 18.27 9.68
C LYS A 320 16.93 19.23 8.77
N THR A 321 16.57 18.80 7.56
CA THR A 321 15.85 19.60 6.57
C THR A 321 14.93 18.71 5.72
N THR A 322 13.69 19.15 5.51
CA THR A 322 12.72 18.53 4.58
C THR A 322 12.20 19.59 3.62
N THR A 323 11.91 19.20 2.38
CA THR A 323 11.37 20.13 1.36
C THR A 323 10.12 19.52 0.73
N CYS A 324 8.98 20.17 0.94
CA CYS A 324 7.74 19.90 0.22
C CYS A 324 7.64 20.83 -1.00
N TYR A 325 7.22 20.33 -2.15
CA TYR A 325 6.90 21.19 -3.29
C TYR A 325 5.40 21.54 -3.25
N PRO A 326 5.02 22.82 -3.09
CA PRO A 326 3.61 23.19 -3.13
C PRO A 326 3.04 22.94 -4.54
N SER A 327 1.81 22.45 -4.59
CA SER A 327 1.04 22.22 -5.82
C SER A 327 1.00 23.49 -6.69
N ARG A 328 1.31 23.36 -7.98
CA ARG A 328 1.06 24.41 -8.98
C ARG A 328 -0.41 24.52 -9.33
#